data_AF-A0A8J7X5T4-F1
#
_entry.id   AF-A0A8J7X5T4-F1
#
_cell.length_a   1.000
_cell.length_b   1.000
_cell.length_c   1.000
_cell.angle_alpha   90.00
_cell.angle_beta   90.00
_cell.angle_gamma   90.00
#
_symmetry.space_group_name_H-M   'P 1'
#
loop_
_entity.id
_entity.type
_entity.pdbx_description
1 polymer ?
#
loop_
_entity_poly.entity_id
_entity_poly.type
_entity_poly.pdbx_seq_one_letter_code
_entity_poly.pdbx_strand_id
1 'polypeptide(L)'
;ADALKKTFMTHANDASPCSFESFAGVLGGKKIKVSAVEREEKSRLCGPAALNGIVVYDSGVYGLPKDTSKLKFDVKDIVEKGVHLKFGFIDAVSAGIAYEIEKQVLKGQTGGFVQVKMAKTPSDVNINVGNRARRFVESKNKPLSLKGPIFCAAEYNVV
;
A
#
# COMPACT_ATOMS: atom_id res chain seq x y z
N ALA A 1 -7.89 -7.28 5.96
CA ALA A 1 -7.18 -6.57 4.87
C ALA A 1 -8.14 -6.03 3.80
N ASP A 2 -9.00 -6.86 3.19
CA ASP A 2 -9.85 -6.44 2.06
C ASP A 2 -10.80 -5.28 2.36
N ALA A 3 -11.36 -5.25 3.58
CA ALA A 3 -12.22 -4.16 4.01
C ALA A 3 -11.48 -2.80 4.05
N LEU A 4 -10.25 -2.78 4.60
CA LEU A 4 -9.36 -1.61 4.57
C LEU A 4 -9.01 -1.19 3.14
N LYS A 5 -8.64 -2.16 2.29
CA LYS A 5 -8.36 -1.90 0.88
C LYS A 5 -9.55 -1.21 0.20
N LYS A 6 -10.76 -1.72 0.40
CA LYS A 6 -11.98 -1.16 -0.19
C LYS A 6 -12.19 0.29 0.26
N THR A 7 -12.03 0.58 1.55
CA THR A 7 -12.16 1.94 2.08
C THR A 7 -11.12 2.88 1.48
N PHE A 8 -9.84 2.48 1.50
CA PHE A 8 -8.78 3.29 0.90
C PHE A 8 -9.02 3.54 -0.59
N MET A 9 -9.43 2.53 -1.37
CA MET A 9 -9.72 2.73 -2.79
C MET A 9 -10.91 3.66 -3.05
N THR A 10 -11.91 3.64 -2.17
CA THR A 10 -13.13 4.45 -2.32
C THR A 10 -12.86 5.92 -1.96
N HIS A 11 -12.12 6.15 -0.88
CA HIS A 11 -11.92 7.47 -0.28
C HIS A 11 -10.50 8.04 -0.49
N ALA A 12 -9.67 7.42 -1.35
CA ALA A 12 -8.26 7.76 -1.54
C ALA A 12 -7.99 9.27 -1.74
N ASN A 13 -8.91 9.95 -2.44
CA ASN A 13 -8.77 11.35 -2.81
C ASN A 13 -9.53 12.31 -1.91
N ASP A 14 -10.19 11.82 -0.86
CA ASP A 14 -10.97 12.65 0.05
C ASP A 14 -10.02 13.54 0.87
N ALA A 15 -10.39 14.81 0.99
CA ALA A 15 -9.58 15.81 1.68
C ALA A 15 -9.46 15.48 3.17
N SER A 16 -8.27 15.67 3.72
CA SER A 16 -8.00 15.50 5.15
C SER A 16 -8.29 16.77 5.95
N PRO A 17 -8.57 16.65 7.27
CA PRO A 17 -8.59 15.43 8.07
C PRO A 17 -9.85 14.60 7.82
N CYS A 18 -9.70 13.28 7.74
CA CYS A 18 -10.81 12.36 7.45
C CYS A 18 -10.64 11.03 8.19
N SER A 19 -11.77 10.37 8.45
CA SER A 19 -11.83 9.07 9.12
C SER A 19 -13.01 8.27 8.60
N PHE A 20 -12.74 7.04 8.14
CA PHE A 20 -13.73 6.15 7.55
C PHE A 20 -13.66 4.77 8.20
N GLU A 21 -14.75 4.34 8.85
CA GLU A 21 -14.83 2.99 9.40
C GLU A 21 -14.68 1.97 8.26
N SER A 22 -13.72 1.06 8.43
CA SER A 22 -13.39 0.05 7.44
C SER A 22 -13.83 -1.34 7.86
N PHE A 23 -13.77 -1.66 9.16
CA PHE A 23 -14.13 -2.97 9.67
C PHE A 23 -14.57 -2.89 11.12
N ALA A 24 -15.61 -3.64 11.46
CA ALA A 24 -16.02 -3.92 12.83
C ALA A 24 -16.25 -5.44 12.97
N GLY A 25 -15.62 -6.07 13.94
CA GLY A 25 -15.71 -7.52 14.10
C GLY A 25 -14.94 -8.05 15.30
N VAL A 26 -14.67 -9.35 15.32
CA VAL A 26 -13.93 -10.02 16.41
C VAL A 26 -12.57 -10.46 15.92
N LEU A 27 -11.52 -10.15 16.68
CA LEU A 27 -10.13 -10.53 16.39
C LEU A 27 -9.47 -11.02 17.69
N GLY A 28 -9.00 -12.28 17.70
CA GLY A 28 -8.41 -12.88 18.91
C GLY A 28 -9.36 -12.89 20.12
N GLY A 29 -10.67 -13.06 19.88
CA GLY A 29 -11.70 -13.05 20.93
C GLY A 29 -12.11 -11.65 21.42
N LYS A 30 -11.52 -10.58 20.88
CA LYS A 30 -11.81 -9.19 21.24
C LYS A 30 -12.62 -8.51 20.14
N LYS A 31 -13.63 -7.72 20.48
CA LYS A 31 -14.31 -6.90 19.47
C LYS A 31 -13.37 -5.76 19.08
N ILE A 32 -13.23 -5.48 17.80
CA ILE A 32 -12.39 -4.41 17.28
C ILE A 32 -13.16 -3.58 16.26
N LYS A 33 -12.80 -2.31 16.19
CA LYS A 33 -13.14 -1.40 15.10
C LYS A 33 -11.87 -0.88 14.48
N VAL A 34 -11.85 -0.81 13.16
CA VAL A 34 -10.72 -0.31 12.37
C VAL A 34 -11.23 0.76 11.41
N SER A 35 -10.55 1.90 11.39
CA SER A 35 -10.86 3.02 10.50
C SER A 35 -9.63 3.43 9.70
N ALA A 36 -9.83 3.76 8.43
CA ALA A 36 -8.83 4.44 7.60
C ALA A 36 -8.84 5.93 7.95
N VAL A 37 -7.67 6.51 8.24
CA VAL A 37 -7.58 7.87 8.78
C VAL A 37 -6.46 8.68 8.12
N GLU A 38 -6.65 9.99 8.00
CA GLU A 38 -5.59 10.96 7.79
C GLU A 38 -5.83 12.14 8.75
N ARG A 39 -4.82 12.46 9.57
CA ARG A 39 -4.92 13.44 10.66
C ARG A 39 -4.38 14.81 10.25
N GLU A 40 -3.43 14.85 9.31
CA GLU A 40 -2.82 16.10 8.87
C GLU A 40 -3.75 16.85 7.92
N GLU A 41 -3.91 18.16 8.09
CA GLU A 41 -4.72 18.99 7.19
C GLU A 41 -4.05 19.18 5.82
N LYS A 42 -4.84 19.54 4.80
CA LYS A 42 -4.37 19.87 3.44
C LYS A 42 -3.67 18.72 2.70
N SER A 43 -3.98 17.49 3.09
CA SER A 43 -3.59 16.25 2.43
C SER A 43 -4.84 15.52 1.91
N ARG A 44 -4.66 14.25 1.55
CA ARG A 44 -5.72 13.31 1.17
C ARG A 44 -5.58 12.04 2.02
N LEU A 45 -6.63 11.22 2.06
CA LEU A 45 -6.61 9.94 2.78
C LEU A 45 -5.44 9.04 2.37
N CYS A 46 -5.11 9.00 1.08
CA CYS A 46 -4.01 8.23 0.54
C CYS A 46 -3.03 9.10 -0.24
N GLY A 47 -1.74 8.82 -0.08
CA GLY A 47 -0.69 9.40 -0.90
C GLY A 47 -0.84 9.03 -2.39
N PRO A 48 -0.27 9.84 -3.31
CA PRO A 48 -0.54 9.70 -4.74
C PRO A 48 0.01 8.41 -5.36
N ALA A 49 0.95 7.72 -4.70
CA ALA A 49 1.46 6.43 -5.16
C ALA A 49 0.72 5.22 -4.59
N ALA A 50 -0.21 5.40 -3.63
CA ALA A 50 -0.88 4.28 -2.96
C ALA A 50 -1.64 3.37 -3.93
N LEU A 51 -2.20 3.94 -5.01
CA LEU A 51 -2.97 3.21 -6.02
C LEU A 51 -2.12 2.72 -7.20
N ASN A 52 -0.79 2.77 -7.09
CA ASN A 52 0.08 2.27 -8.14
C ASN A 52 -0.07 0.77 -8.32
N GLY A 53 -0.18 0.34 -9.57
CA GLY A 53 -0.03 -1.05 -9.97
C GLY A 53 1.44 -1.43 -10.08
N ILE A 54 1.71 -2.73 -10.17
CA ILE A 54 3.07 -3.24 -10.33
C ILE A 54 3.18 -3.91 -11.68
N VAL A 55 4.22 -3.54 -12.42
CA VAL A 55 4.48 -4.04 -13.76
C VAL A 55 5.90 -4.57 -13.84
N VAL A 56 6.06 -5.76 -14.43
CA VAL A 56 7.36 -6.34 -14.75
C VAL A 56 7.59 -6.18 -16.24
N TYR A 57 8.69 -5.56 -16.62
CA TYR A 57 9.06 -5.37 -18.02
C TYR A 57 10.58 -5.37 -18.17
N ASP A 58 11.08 -6.06 -19.20
CA ASP A 58 12.51 -6.10 -19.54
C ASP A 58 13.43 -6.32 -18.31
N SER A 59 13.11 -7.35 -17.53
CA SER A 59 13.82 -7.72 -16.28
C SER A 59 13.85 -6.63 -15.19
N GLY A 60 13.07 -5.56 -15.32
CA GLY A 60 12.81 -4.54 -14.30
C GLY A 60 11.43 -4.71 -13.64
N VAL A 61 11.28 -4.13 -12.45
CA VAL A 61 10.01 -4.12 -11.71
C VAL A 61 9.65 -2.68 -11.38
N TYR A 62 8.45 -2.25 -11.78
CA TYR A 62 8.03 -0.85 -11.76
C TYR A 62 6.72 -0.70 -11.01
N GLY A 63 6.65 0.28 -10.09
CA GLY A 63 5.40 0.75 -9.51
C GLY A 63 4.88 1.92 -10.35
N LEU A 64 3.78 1.72 -11.06
CA LEU A 64 3.23 2.70 -12.00
C LEU A 64 1.83 3.16 -11.59
N PRO A 65 1.51 4.46 -11.69
CA PRO A 65 0.15 4.94 -11.53
C PRO A 65 -0.75 4.37 -12.62
N LYS A 66 -2.07 4.28 -12.33
CA LYS A 66 -3.07 3.88 -13.34
C LYS A 66 -3.12 4.85 -14.53
N ASP A 67 -2.99 6.14 -14.24
CA ASP A 67 -2.91 7.18 -15.26
C ASP A 67 -1.45 7.44 -15.60
N THR A 68 -0.99 6.85 -16.70
CA THR A 68 0.37 6.97 -17.21
C THR A 68 0.55 8.13 -18.19
N SER A 69 -0.53 8.86 -18.53
CA SER A 69 -0.49 10.00 -19.46
C SER A 69 0.42 11.13 -19.01
N LYS A 70 0.67 11.23 -17.69
CA LYS A 70 1.50 12.27 -17.06
C LYS A 70 2.97 11.88 -16.87
N LEU A 71 3.36 10.65 -17.24
CA LEU A 71 4.74 10.19 -17.07
C LEU A 71 5.61 10.74 -18.20
N LYS A 72 6.74 11.38 -17.84
CA LYS A 72 7.65 12.09 -18.76
C LYS A 72 8.60 11.18 -19.57
N PHE A 73 8.53 9.87 -19.38
CA PHE A 73 9.43 8.89 -20.01
C PHE A 73 8.64 7.99 -20.96
N ASP A 74 9.32 7.25 -21.84
CA ASP A 74 8.72 6.19 -22.65
C ASP A 74 8.28 5.00 -21.78
N VAL A 75 7.29 5.22 -20.93
CA VAL A 75 6.63 4.20 -20.11
C VAL A 75 5.59 3.44 -20.94
N LYS A 76 5.31 3.91 -22.16
CA LYS A 76 4.33 3.31 -23.07
C LYS A 76 4.61 1.83 -23.32
N ASP A 77 5.86 1.48 -23.62
CA ASP A 77 6.27 0.09 -23.80
C ASP A 77 6.12 -0.73 -22.51
N ILE A 78 6.43 -0.15 -21.35
CA ILE A 78 6.27 -0.83 -20.05
C ILE A 78 4.79 -1.13 -19.80
N VAL A 79 3.89 -0.18 -20.11
CA VAL A 79 2.45 -0.32 -19.90
C VAL A 79 1.84 -1.30 -20.91
N GLU A 80 2.22 -1.22 -22.18
CA GLU A 80 1.63 -2.03 -23.25
C GLU A 80 2.18 -3.45 -23.31
N LYS A 81 3.50 -3.63 -23.13
CA LYS A 81 4.19 -4.92 -23.28
C LYS A 81 4.59 -5.55 -21.96
N GLY A 82 4.47 -4.82 -20.85
CA GLY A 82 4.79 -5.34 -19.51
C GLY A 82 3.77 -6.33 -18.99
N VAL A 83 4.22 -7.19 -18.08
CA VAL A 83 3.37 -8.12 -17.35
C VAL A 83 2.84 -7.39 -16.11
N HIS A 84 1.54 -7.09 -16.13
CA HIS A 84 0.84 -6.47 -15.00
C HIS A 84 0.54 -7.51 -13.93
N LEU A 85 0.95 -7.23 -12.70
CA LEU A 85 0.59 -8.06 -11.56
C LEU A 85 -0.87 -7.81 -11.16
N LYS A 86 -1.50 -8.84 -10.58
CA LYS A 86 -2.91 -8.79 -10.13
C LYS A 86 -3.12 -8.00 -8.83
N PHE A 87 -2.04 -7.52 -8.22
CA PHE A 87 -2.05 -6.71 -7.01
C PHE A 87 -1.16 -5.48 -7.21
N GLY A 88 -1.51 -4.41 -6.51
CA GLY A 88 -0.77 -3.15 -6.48
C GLY A 88 -0.27 -2.81 -5.07
N PHE A 89 0.13 -1.56 -4.88
CA PHE A 89 0.59 -1.08 -3.59
C PHE A 89 -0.51 -1.10 -2.53
N ILE A 90 -1.73 -0.70 -2.88
CA ILE A 90 -2.82 -0.66 -1.92
C ILE A 90 -3.17 -2.04 -1.35
N ASP A 91 -3.05 -3.09 -2.16
CA ASP A 91 -3.26 -4.47 -1.73
C ASP A 91 -2.23 -4.87 -0.66
N ALA A 92 -0.95 -4.65 -0.98
CA ALA A 92 0.16 -5.04 -0.12
C ALA A 92 0.18 -4.20 1.18
N VAL A 93 -0.07 -2.90 1.07
CA VAL A 93 -0.15 -1.95 2.20
C VAL A 93 -1.32 -2.30 3.11
N SER A 94 -2.51 -2.59 2.56
CA SER A 94 -3.68 -2.97 3.37
C SER A 94 -3.46 -4.29 4.11
N ALA A 95 -2.76 -5.25 3.48
CA ALA A 95 -2.35 -6.48 4.13
C ALA A 95 -1.32 -6.23 5.25
N GLY A 96 -0.34 -5.36 5.02
CA GLY A 96 0.69 -5.02 6.00
C GLY A 96 0.11 -4.29 7.23
N ILE A 97 -0.80 -3.35 7.01
CA ILE A 97 -1.51 -2.65 8.09
C ILE A 97 -2.36 -3.64 8.89
N ALA A 98 -3.14 -4.50 8.23
CA ALA A 98 -3.96 -5.48 8.90
C ALA A 98 -3.12 -6.44 9.76
N TYR A 99 -1.98 -6.91 9.25
CA TYR A 99 -1.05 -7.76 9.99
C TYR A 99 -0.51 -7.07 11.25
N GLU A 100 -0.13 -5.79 11.17
CA GLU A 100 0.36 -5.08 12.36
C GLU A 100 -0.75 -4.83 13.39
N ILE A 101 -1.99 -4.56 12.95
CA ILE A 101 -3.14 -4.47 13.87
C ILE A 101 -3.36 -5.82 14.57
N GLU A 102 -3.38 -6.92 13.82
CA GLU A 102 -3.52 -8.28 14.37
C GLU A 102 -2.46 -8.57 15.43
N LYS A 103 -1.20 -8.30 15.10
CA LYS A 103 -0.05 -8.49 15.98
C LYS A 103 -0.14 -7.65 17.25
N GLN A 104 -0.63 -6.41 17.16
CA GLN A 104 -0.80 -5.56 18.33
C GLN A 104 -1.96 -6.00 19.24
N VAL A 105 -3.11 -6.38 18.67
CA VAL A 105 -4.27 -6.88 19.42
C VAL A 105 -3.93 -8.18 20.16
N LEU A 106 -3.20 -9.08 19.50
CA LEU A 106 -2.71 -10.33 20.09
C LEU A 106 -1.72 -10.08 21.24
N LYS A 107 -0.91 -9.01 21.17
CA LYS A 107 -0.04 -8.57 22.26
C LYS A 107 -0.78 -7.92 23.44
N GLY A 108 -2.09 -7.74 23.35
CA GLY A 108 -2.89 -7.15 24.43
C GLY A 108 -3.19 -5.67 24.28
N GLN A 109 -2.78 -5.01 23.20
CA GLN A 109 -3.06 -3.58 22.99
C GLN A 109 -4.55 -3.35 22.74
N THR A 110 -5.09 -2.26 23.32
CA THR A 110 -6.51 -1.87 23.23
C THR A 110 -6.78 -0.86 22.12
N GLY A 111 -5.75 -0.27 21.54
CA GLY A 111 -5.86 0.62 20.40
C GLY A 111 -4.49 1.01 19.89
N GLY A 112 -4.46 1.52 18.66
CA GLY A 112 -3.21 1.89 18.03
C GLY A 112 -3.39 2.56 16.69
N PHE A 113 -2.33 3.22 16.26
CA PHE A 113 -2.23 3.92 14.99
C PHE A 113 -1.12 3.28 14.17
N VAL A 114 -1.45 2.82 12.97
CA VAL A 114 -0.53 2.16 12.05
C VAL A 114 -0.50 2.96 10.75
N GLN A 115 0.68 3.39 10.33
CA GLN A 115 0.86 4.20 9.13
C GLN A 115 1.98 3.66 8.26
N VAL A 116 1.73 3.62 6.96
CA VAL A 116 2.75 3.45 5.92
C VAL A 116 3.04 4.81 5.30
N LYS A 117 4.31 5.25 5.36
CA LYS A 117 4.74 6.58 4.91
C LYS A 117 5.22 6.56 3.46
N MET A 118 6.46 6.94 3.21
CA MET A 118 7.07 6.90 1.88
C MET A 118 7.79 5.57 1.67
N ALA A 119 7.49 4.91 0.56
CA ALA A 119 8.17 3.69 0.13
C ALA A 119 9.51 4.05 -0.52
N LYS A 120 10.61 3.57 0.07
CA LYS A 120 11.97 3.65 -0.48
C LYS A 120 12.42 2.29 -1.01
N THR A 121 11.91 1.22 -0.42
CA THR A 121 12.18 -0.16 -0.73
C THR A 121 10.86 -0.94 -0.89
N PRO A 122 10.87 -2.08 -1.59
CA PRO A 122 9.70 -2.96 -1.68
C PRO A 122 9.11 -3.35 -0.33
N SER A 123 9.98 -3.56 0.66
CA SER A 123 9.58 -3.98 1.99
C SER A 123 8.72 -2.93 2.70
N ASP A 124 8.90 -1.64 2.40
CA ASP A 124 8.12 -0.54 2.99
C ASP A 124 6.64 -0.60 2.58
N VAL A 125 6.32 -1.27 1.47
CA VAL A 125 4.94 -1.52 1.01
C VAL A 125 4.53 -2.97 1.17
N ASN A 126 5.22 -3.73 2.04
CA ASN A 126 4.94 -5.14 2.30
C ASN A 126 5.10 -6.04 1.04
N ILE A 127 6.12 -5.76 0.21
CA ILE A 127 6.47 -6.57 -0.95
C ILE A 127 7.87 -7.15 -0.77
N ASN A 128 7.99 -8.46 -0.95
CA ASN A 128 9.29 -9.14 -0.96
C ASN A 128 9.61 -9.69 -2.36
N VAL A 129 10.82 -9.41 -2.85
CA VAL A 129 11.34 -9.96 -4.09
C VAL A 129 12.41 -10.98 -3.74
N GLY A 130 12.15 -12.26 -4.07
CA GLY A 130 13.03 -13.36 -3.71
C GLY A 130 14.47 -13.16 -4.20
N ASN A 131 15.44 -13.63 -3.41
CA ASN A 131 16.87 -13.38 -3.63
C ASN A 131 17.36 -13.73 -5.04
N ARG A 132 16.87 -14.82 -5.64
CA ARG A 132 17.24 -15.22 -7.01
C ARG A 132 16.76 -14.20 -8.05
N ALA A 133 15.50 -13.76 -7.94
CA ALA A 133 14.94 -12.75 -8.82
C ALA A 133 15.65 -11.40 -8.64
N ARG A 134 15.90 -10.99 -7.39
CA ARG A 134 16.64 -9.75 -7.09
C ARG A 134 18.03 -9.75 -7.72
N ARG A 135 18.82 -10.81 -7.52
CA ARG A 135 20.16 -10.95 -8.13
C ARG A 135 20.10 -10.91 -9.66
N PHE A 136 19.07 -11.51 -10.24
CA PHE A 136 18.87 -11.48 -11.70
C PHE A 136 18.61 -10.05 -12.20
N VAL A 137 17.68 -9.33 -11.59
CA VAL A 137 17.38 -7.92 -11.92
C VAL A 137 18.64 -7.05 -11.81
N GLU A 138 19.39 -7.20 -10.72
CA GLU A 138 20.65 -6.47 -10.49
C GLU A 138 21.73 -6.82 -11.53
N SER A 139 21.91 -8.10 -11.88
CA SER A 139 22.88 -8.53 -12.90
C SER A 139 22.58 -8.01 -14.31
N LYS A 140 21.31 -7.68 -14.59
CA LYS A 140 20.88 -7.03 -15.84
C LYS A 140 20.92 -5.51 -15.76
N ASN A 141 21.37 -4.95 -14.64
CA ASN A 141 21.38 -3.52 -14.35
C ASN A 141 20.00 -2.86 -14.55
N LYS A 142 18.94 -3.59 -14.16
CA LYS A 142 17.55 -3.15 -14.29
C LYS A 142 17.00 -2.63 -12.96
N PRO A 143 16.05 -1.68 -13.00
CA PRO A 143 15.56 -1.07 -11.78
C PRO A 143 14.53 -1.95 -11.07
N LEU A 144 14.58 -1.92 -9.75
CA LEU A 144 13.53 -2.40 -8.86
C LEU A 144 12.83 -1.20 -8.22
N SER A 145 12.02 -0.52 -9.02
CA SER A 145 11.45 0.80 -8.72
C SER A 145 10.05 0.67 -8.12
N LEU A 146 9.98 0.13 -6.90
CA LEU A 146 8.76 0.12 -6.08
C LEU A 146 8.85 1.21 -5.02
N LYS A 147 8.74 2.48 -5.45
CA LYS A 147 8.97 3.66 -4.60
C LYS A 147 7.86 4.67 -4.78
N GLY A 148 7.65 5.50 -3.75
CA GLY A 148 6.72 6.62 -3.84
C GLY A 148 6.06 6.99 -2.50
N PRO A 149 5.40 8.16 -2.44
CA PRO A 149 4.63 8.59 -1.28
C PRO A 149 3.30 7.80 -1.17
N ILE A 150 3.22 6.87 -0.21
CA ILE A 150 2.04 6.01 0.00
C ILE A 150 1.07 6.65 0.99
N PHE A 151 1.59 7.16 2.11
CA PHE A 151 0.83 7.87 3.15
C PHE A 151 -0.58 7.29 3.35
N CYS A 152 -0.65 6.09 3.92
CA CYS A 152 -1.92 5.44 4.28
C CYS A 152 -1.84 5.08 5.76
N ALA A 153 -2.84 5.49 6.53
CA ALA A 153 -2.93 5.15 7.94
C ALA A 153 -4.25 4.50 8.30
N ALA A 154 -4.21 3.65 9.31
CA ALA A 154 -5.38 3.10 9.96
C ALA A 154 -5.24 3.23 11.47
N GLU A 155 -6.38 3.45 12.10
CA GLU A 155 -6.53 3.46 13.55
C GLU A 155 -7.46 2.31 13.93
N TYR A 156 -7.16 1.64 15.03
CA TYR A 156 -8.04 0.61 15.57
C TYR A 156 -8.23 0.77 17.06
N ASN A 157 -9.39 0.32 17.53
CA ASN A 157 -9.74 0.27 18.95
C ASN A 157 -10.44 -1.05 19.26
N VAL A 158 -10.09 -1.63 20.40
CA VAL A 158 -10.77 -2.77 21.00
C VAL A 158 -11.99 -2.26 21.78
N VAL A 159 -13.14 -2.88 21.54
CA VAL A 159 -14.45 -2.55 22.12
C VAL A 159 -14.83 -3.56 23.19
#